data_AF-A0A2D5K9J6-F1
#
_entry.id   AF-A0A2D5K9J6-F1
#
_cell.length_a   1.000
_cell.length_b   1.000
_cell.length_c   1.000
_cell.angle_alpha   90.00
_cell.angle_beta   90.00
_cell.angle_gamma   90.00
#
_symmetry.space_group_name_H-M   'P 1'
#
loop_
_entity.id
_entity.type
_entity.pdbx_description
1 polymer ?
#
loop_
_entity_poly.entity_id
_entity_poly.type
_entity_poly.pdbx_seq_one_letter_code
_entity_poly.pdbx_strand_id
1 'polypeptide(L)'
;MTIRKLNLLLALCLTSLIACSQNQENEHKKTEKATEQEGKTVHHNFGGWYCPDNLNGFPAVNLKDWKSVPVVSGRMPTKEETQKGASLIFVDSTEFPNASALKINLPQLAIYESPYTKREEIIIVIQALVVGSDSILGFRYLNGGNGSARINEVSFIKENEIELPSSAQFVVLDLNINAKAKKVWEVLLKPEHTRSLIPNSSNEAWPKTSKVNFYYSGSGKLTNAYANLLFGNHYAQNDYDSLHYSEKFLLLEDQESGYTELKIVCGPFGDDYEKQKEIIIAWSEKLKRLSEKE
;
A
#
# COMPACT_ATOMS: atom_id res chain seq x y z
N MET A 1 -64.64 7.14 31.53
CA MET A 1 -64.90 6.08 30.53
C MET A 1 -63.59 5.83 29.81
N THR A 2 -62.91 4.68 29.86
CA THR A 2 -63.27 3.32 30.31
C THR A 2 -61.97 2.61 30.70
N ILE A 3 -62.02 1.79 31.74
CA ILE A 3 -60.92 1.07 32.40
C ILE A 3 -60.78 -0.36 31.84
N ARG A 4 -59.55 -0.93 31.84
CA ARG A 4 -59.15 -2.33 32.21
C ARG A 4 -57.66 -2.54 31.84
N LYS A 5 -56.66 -2.76 32.72
CA LYS A 5 -56.35 -3.87 33.67
C LYS A 5 -56.56 -5.25 33.03
N LEU A 6 -55.71 -6.29 33.05
CA LEU A 6 -54.63 -6.83 33.89
C LEU A 6 -54.11 -8.06 33.07
N ASN A 7 -52.90 -8.64 33.13
CA ASN A 7 -52.40 -9.50 34.21
C ASN A 7 -51.08 -10.17 33.77
N LEU A 8 -50.21 -10.33 34.76
CA LEU A 8 -48.97 -11.11 34.86
C LEU A 8 -49.24 -12.61 34.67
N LEU A 9 -48.27 -13.42 34.19
CA LEU A 9 -47.82 -14.62 34.92
C LEU A 9 -46.50 -15.22 34.39
N LEU A 10 -45.65 -15.51 35.36
CA LEU A 10 -44.38 -16.25 35.33
C LEU A 10 -44.61 -17.75 35.06
N ALA A 11 -43.67 -18.44 34.40
CA ALA A 11 -43.48 -19.87 34.59
C ALA A 11 -41.98 -20.24 34.48
N LEU A 12 -41.32 -20.27 35.63
CA LEU A 12 -40.13 -21.06 35.90
C LEU A 12 -40.54 -22.53 35.91
N CYS A 13 -39.81 -23.40 35.20
CA CYS A 13 -39.73 -24.82 35.55
C CYS A 13 -38.26 -25.21 35.69
N LEU A 14 -37.86 -25.31 36.96
CA LEU A 14 -36.62 -25.87 37.45
C LEU A 14 -36.92 -27.27 38.01
N THR A 15 -35.87 -28.08 38.09
CA THR A 15 -35.72 -29.35 38.83
C THR A 15 -36.27 -30.59 38.10
N SER A 16 -35.69 -31.80 38.15
CA SER A 16 -34.48 -32.43 38.71
C SER A 16 -34.60 -33.96 38.39
N LEU A 17 -33.63 -34.88 38.39
CA LEU A 17 -32.82 -35.42 39.50
C LEU A 17 -31.88 -36.55 38.98
N ILE A 18 -30.62 -36.54 39.44
CA ILE A 18 -29.88 -37.61 40.17
C ILE A 18 -29.62 -38.99 39.52
N ALA A 19 -28.33 -39.39 39.48
CA ALA A 19 -27.71 -40.57 40.16
C ALA A 19 -26.38 -40.90 39.43
N CYS A 20 -25.21 -41.18 40.00
CA CYS A 20 -24.71 -41.83 41.24
C CYS A 20 -23.29 -41.25 41.52
N SER A 21 -22.52 -41.51 42.58
CA SER A 21 -22.60 -42.06 43.95
C SER A 21 -21.15 -41.97 44.49
N GLN A 22 -20.96 -41.91 45.81
CA GLN A 22 -19.69 -41.61 46.49
C GLN A 22 -18.70 -42.80 46.62
N ASN A 23 -17.40 -42.40 46.75
CA ASN A 23 -16.32 -42.86 47.64
C ASN A 23 -15.40 -44.10 47.38
N GLN A 24 -14.09 -43.79 47.55
CA GLN A 24 -12.94 -44.51 48.15
C GLN A 24 -11.78 -45.11 47.30
N GLU A 25 -10.62 -44.47 47.50
CA GLU A 25 -9.17 -44.81 47.51
C GLU A 25 -8.51 -45.93 46.68
N ASN A 26 -7.37 -45.48 46.11
CA ASN A 26 -6.09 -46.14 45.80
C ASN A 26 -6.01 -47.23 44.70
N GLU A 27 -5.31 -46.89 43.60
CA GLU A 27 -4.07 -47.58 43.23
C GLU A 27 -3.28 -46.81 42.15
N HIS A 28 -1.97 -46.75 42.35
CA HIS A 28 -0.96 -46.16 41.48
C HIS A 28 -1.00 -46.73 40.05
N LYS A 29 -1.17 -45.87 39.04
CA LYS A 29 -0.55 -46.06 37.73
C LYS A 29 0.06 -44.73 37.25
N LYS A 30 1.39 -44.73 37.13
CA LYS A 30 2.15 -43.74 36.36
C LYS A 30 1.59 -43.75 34.94
N THR A 31 0.88 -42.69 34.57
CA THR A 31 0.66 -42.35 33.16
C THR A 31 1.37 -41.03 32.97
N GLU A 32 2.41 -41.07 32.16
CA GLU A 32 3.12 -39.90 31.68
C GLU A 32 2.07 -38.92 31.13
N LYS A 33 1.95 -37.76 31.77
CA LYS A 33 1.28 -36.63 31.13
C LYS A 33 2.17 -36.27 29.94
N ALA A 34 1.77 -36.73 28.76
CA ALA A 34 2.09 -36.02 27.55
C ALA A 34 1.56 -34.59 27.76
N THR A 35 2.49 -33.67 27.99
CA THR A 35 2.20 -32.25 27.97
C THR A 35 1.81 -31.95 26.53
N GLU A 36 0.53 -32.02 26.20
CA GLU A 36 -0.01 -31.23 25.09
C GLU A 36 0.29 -29.78 25.45
N GLN A 37 1.42 -29.28 24.96
CA GLN A 37 1.57 -27.86 24.76
C GLN A 37 0.55 -27.51 23.70
N GLU A 38 -0.65 -27.08 24.14
CA GLU A 38 -1.50 -26.20 23.35
C GLU A 38 -0.62 -25.00 22.97
N GLY A 39 0.00 -25.10 21.80
CA GLY A 39 0.77 -24.02 21.22
C GLY A 39 -0.19 -22.86 21.02
N LYS A 40 0.02 -21.78 21.75
CA LYS A 40 -0.60 -20.49 21.46
C LYS A 40 -0.41 -20.23 19.97
N THR A 41 -1.48 -20.29 19.18
CA THR A 41 -1.43 -19.93 17.77
C THR A 41 -1.18 -18.43 17.70
N VAL A 42 0.08 -18.05 17.55
CA VAL A 42 0.47 -16.66 17.32
C VAL A 42 -0.04 -16.28 15.94
N HIS A 43 -1.00 -15.35 15.90
CA HIS A 43 -1.52 -14.81 14.65
C HIS A 43 -0.56 -13.75 14.12
N HIS A 44 -0.18 -13.85 12.84
CA HIS A 44 0.62 -12.83 12.16
C HIS A 44 -0.26 -11.89 11.34
N ASN A 45 0.21 -10.67 11.09
CA ASN A 45 -0.46 -9.68 10.24
C ASN A 45 0.34 -9.37 8.96
N PHE A 46 1.06 -10.35 8.42
CA PHE A 46 1.94 -10.16 7.27
C PHE A 46 1.21 -9.96 5.94
N GLY A 47 -0.07 -10.31 5.81
CA GLY A 47 -0.88 -10.08 4.61
C GLY A 47 -1.77 -8.84 4.72
N GLY A 48 -2.05 -8.19 3.59
CA GLY A 48 -2.98 -7.05 3.52
C GLY A 48 -2.37 -5.71 3.92
N TRP A 49 -1.05 -5.58 3.92
CA TRP A 49 -0.38 -4.31 4.21
C TRP A 49 -0.12 -3.51 2.93
N TYR A 50 -0.18 -2.19 3.00
CA TYR A 50 -0.07 -1.30 1.84
C TYR A 50 0.58 0.03 2.24
N CYS A 51 1.61 0.44 1.51
CA CYS A 51 2.38 1.66 1.74
C CYS A 51 2.76 2.29 0.39
N PRO A 52 1.83 3.03 -0.23
CA PRO A 52 2.02 3.60 -1.56
C PRO A 52 2.94 4.82 -1.59
N ASP A 53 3.24 5.36 -0.41
CA ASP A 53 4.10 6.51 -0.14
C ASP A 53 5.54 6.10 0.21
N ASN A 54 5.89 4.80 0.25
CA ASN A 54 7.27 4.37 0.49
C ASN A 54 8.16 4.49 -0.76
N LEU A 55 8.27 5.71 -1.29
CA LEU A 55 8.99 6.02 -2.52
C LEU A 55 10.52 5.95 -2.34
N ASN A 56 11.02 6.08 -1.11
CA ASN A 56 12.45 5.95 -0.79
C ASN A 56 12.93 4.49 -0.80
N GLY A 57 12.20 3.60 -0.15
CA GLY A 57 12.56 2.17 -0.12
C GLY A 57 12.18 1.45 -1.41
N PHE A 58 11.09 1.88 -2.06
CA PHE A 58 10.54 1.24 -3.25
C PHE A 58 10.24 2.31 -4.31
N PRO A 59 11.26 2.82 -5.03
CA PRO A 59 11.05 3.78 -6.11
C PRO A 59 10.23 3.20 -7.27
N ALA A 60 9.79 4.07 -8.18
CA ALA A 60 9.14 3.61 -9.41
C ALA A 60 10.11 2.76 -10.26
N VAL A 61 9.55 1.81 -11.00
CA VAL A 61 10.28 0.90 -11.89
C VAL A 61 9.55 0.87 -13.22
N ASN A 62 10.25 1.21 -14.30
CA ASN A 62 9.68 1.06 -15.64
C ASN A 62 9.46 -0.41 -15.94
N LEU A 63 8.41 -0.73 -16.69
CA LEU A 63 8.09 -2.12 -17.00
C LEU A 63 9.30 -2.83 -17.63
N LYS A 64 9.99 -2.24 -18.61
CA LYS A 64 11.20 -2.85 -19.23
C LYS A 64 12.29 -3.28 -18.25
N ASP A 65 12.35 -2.68 -17.06
CA ASP A 65 13.38 -2.90 -16.05
C ASP A 65 12.92 -3.84 -14.92
N TRP A 66 11.68 -4.37 -14.97
CA TRP A 66 11.05 -5.12 -13.87
C TRP A 66 11.86 -6.34 -13.41
N LYS A 67 12.55 -7.02 -14.34
CA LYS A 67 13.38 -8.21 -14.05
C LYS A 67 14.65 -7.88 -13.26
N SER A 68 15.08 -6.62 -13.26
CA SER A 68 16.28 -6.17 -12.54
C SER A 68 16.01 -5.84 -11.07
N VAL A 69 14.73 -5.85 -10.66
CA VAL A 69 14.34 -5.55 -9.29
C VAL A 69 15.02 -6.52 -8.31
N PRO A 70 15.67 -6.02 -7.24
CA PRO A 70 16.27 -6.86 -6.23
C PRO A 70 15.22 -7.74 -5.54
N VAL A 71 15.55 -9.02 -5.36
CA VAL A 71 14.69 -10.00 -4.68
C VAL A 71 15.50 -10.92 -3.79
N VAL A 72 14.84 -11.49 -2.78
CA VAL A 72 15.36 -12.64 -2.04
C VAL A 72 14.58 -13.89 -2.46
N SER A 73 15.25 -14.84 -3.10
CA SER A 73 14.64 -16.06 -3.62
C SER A 73 15.20 -17.32 -2.96
N GLY A 74 14.32 -18.30 -2.73
CA GLY A 74 14.68 -19.63 -2.22
C GLY A 74 15.08 -19.70 -0.73
N ARG A 75 15.02 -18.59 0.01
CA ARG A 75 15.32 -18.54 1.46
C ARG A 75 14.60 -17.38 2.16
N MET A 76 14.59 -17.40 3.49
CA MET A 76 14.12 -16.26 4.29
C MET A 76 15.04 -15.04 4.13
N PRO A 77 14.49 -13.82 4.10
CA PRO A 77 15.29 -12.61 4.05
C PRO A 77 15.93 -12.30 5.41
N THR A 78 17.06 -11.59 5.37
CA THR A 78 17.65 -10.97 6.55
C THR A 78 16.98 -9.63 6.83
N LYS A 79 17.15 -9.10 8.05
CA LYS A 79 16.65 -7.77 8.41
C LYS A 79 17.26 -6.67 7.53
N GLU A 80 18.53 -6.78 7.18
CA GLU A 80 19.21 -5.82 6.30
C GLU A 80 18.58 -5.81 4.89
N GLU A 81 18.22 -6.98 4.36
CA GLU A 81 17.57 -7.09 3.04
C GLU A 81 16.17 -6.46 3.03
N THR A 82 15.46 -6.50 4.15
CA THR A 82 14.17 -5.79 4.30
C THR A 82 14.36 -4.28 4.35
N GLN A 83 15.45 -3.79 4.93
CA GLN A 83 15.76 -2.37 5.01
C GLN A 83 16.26 -1.80 3.67
N LYS A 84 16.87 -2.63 2.82
CA LYS A 84 17.38 -2.24 1.49
C LYS A 84 16.35 -2.42 0.36
N GLY A 85 15.14 -2.88 0.65
CA GLY A 85 14.07 -3.02 -0.34
C GLY A 85 14.16 -4.25 -1.26
N ALA A 86 15.03 -5.22 -0.96
CA ALA A 86 15.07 -6.51 -1.66
C ALA A 86 13.98 -7.48 -1.16
N SER A 87 13.40 -7.17 0.00
CA SER A 87 12.25 -7.84 0.60
C SER A 87 11.50 -6.83 1.49
N LEU A 88 10.32 -7.19 1.97
CA LEU A 88 9.51 -6.32 2.83
C LEU A 88 9.39 -6.88 4.25
N ILE A 89 9.18 -8.18 4.35
CA ILE A 89 8.75 -8.81 5.59
C ILE A 89 9.94 -9.54 6.21
N PHE A 90 10.33 -9.12 7.42
CA PHE A 90 11.22 -9.90 8.27
C PHE A 90 10.38 -10.77 9.19
N VAL A 91 10.66 -12.07 9.22
CA VAL A 91 9.97 -13.02 10.10
C VAL A 91 10.93 -13.45 11.20
N ASP A 92 10.54 -13.25 12.45
CA ASP A 92 11.30 -13.72 13.60
C ASP A 92 11.18 -15.25 13.69
N SER A 93 12.31 -15.95 13.55
CA SER A 93 12.35 -17.42 13.60
C SER A 93 12.13 -17.99 14.99
N THR A 94 12.23 -17.17 16.05
CA THR A 94 11.87 -17.59 17.41
C THR A 94 10.35 -17.60 17.60
N GLU A 95 9.64 -16.67 16.97
CA GLU A 95 8.17 -16.57 17.01
C GLU A 95 7.51 -17.52 15.99
N PHE A 96 8.10 -17.65 14.81
CA PHE A 96 7.61 -18.48 13.71
C PHE A 96 8.68 -19.48 13.22
N PRO A 97 9.02 -20.52 14.00
CA PRO A 97 10.12 -21.44 13.68
C PRO A 97 9.91 -22.26 12.40
N ASN A 98 8.66 -22.43 11.98
CA ASN A 98 8.29 -23.16 10.77
C ASN A 98 8.12 -22.25 9.54
N ALA A 99 8.40 -20.94 9.67
CA ALA A 99 8.33 -20.03 8.53
C ALA A 99 9.40 -20.39 7.49
N SER A 100 9.04 -20.33 6.22
CA SER A 100 9.93 -20.68 5.12
C SER A 100 9.66 -19.84 3.88
N ALA A 101 10.60 -19.84 2.93
CA ALA A 101 10.37 -19.23 1.64
C ALA A 101 9.47 -20.13 0.78
N LEU A 102 8.46 -19.54 0.16
CA LEU A 102 7.63 -20.23 -0.83
C LEU A 102 8.40 -20.32 -2.15
N LYS A 103 8.45 -21.52 -2.74
CA LYS A 103 9.19 -21.78 -3.97
C LYS A 103 8.44 -21.26 -5.21
N ILE A 104 8.71 -20.02 -5.58
CA ILE A 104 8.28 -19.40 -6.85
C ILE A 104 9.46 -18.70 -7.52
N ASN A 105 9.35 -18.43 -8.82
CA ASN A 105 10.32 -17.62 -9.52
C ASN A 105 10.13 -16.15 -9.14
N LEU A 106 11.21 -15.45 -8.81
CA LEU A 106 11.21 -14.03 -8.42
C LEU A 106 12.31 -13.28 -9.20
N PRO A 107 12.11 -11.98 -9.52
CA PRO A 107 10.83 -11.25 -9.41
C PRO A 107 9.77 -11.86 -10.33
N GLN A 108 8.50 -11.56 -10.07
CA GLN A 108 7.38 -12.05 -10.91
C GLN A 108 6.27 -11.00 -11.01
N LEU A 109 5.72 -10.81 -12.20
CA LEU A 109 4.60 -9.91 -12.43
C LEU A 109 3.27 -10.54 -11.97
N ALA A 110 2.41 -9.70 -11.38
CA ALA A 110 1.06 -10.08 -11.01
C ALA A 110 0.10 -8.88 -11.07
N ILE A 111 -1.20 -9.17 -11.10
CA ILE A 111 -2.27 -8.20 -10.87
C ILE A 111 -2.70 -8.30 -9.40
N TYR A 112 -2.82 -7.15 -8.77
CA TYR A 112 -3.36 -6.98 -7.43
C TYR A 112 -4.49 -5.95 -7.47
N GLU A 113 -5.70 -6.34 -7.04
CA GLU A 113 -6.79 -5.40 -6.89
C GLU A 113 -6.61 -4.65 -5.56
N SER A 114 -6.33 -3.34 -5.64
CA SER A 114 -6.17 -2.52 -4.44
C SER A 114 -7.50 -2.42 -3.69
N PRO A 115 -7.58 -2.81 -2.42
CA PRO A 115 -8.82 -2.70 -1.64
C PRO A 115 -9.22 -1.25 -1.41
N TYR A 116 -8.27 -0.31 -1.50
CA TYR A 116 -8.46 1.13 -1.28
C TYR A 116 -8.90 1.87 -2.54
N THR A 117 -8.26 1.60 -3.68
CA THR A 117 -8.50 2.32 -4.93
C THR A 117 -9.45 1.58 -5.87
N LYS A 118 -9.70 0.28 -5.62
CA LYS A 118 -10.45 -0.64 -6.50
C LYS A 118 -9.85 -0.76 -7.91
N ARG A 119 -8.60 -0.34 -8.05
CA ARG A 119 -7.83 -0.38 -9.28
C ARG A 119 -7.04 -1.68 -9.30
N GLU A 120 -7.02 -2.32 -10.47
CA GLU A 120 -6.09 -3.40 -10.77
C GLU A 120 -4.71 -2.81 -10.99
N GLU A 121 -3.78 -3.17 -10.11
CA GLU A 121 -2.41 -2.70 -10.15
C GLU A 121 -1.50 -3.80 -10.69
N ILE A 122 -0.66 -3.45 -11.65
CA ILE A 122 0.46 -4.29 -12.05
C ILE A 122 1.54 -4.15 -10.98
N ILE A 123 1.83 -5.25 -10.30
CA ILE A 123 2.81 -5.33 -9.23
C ILE A 123 3.97 -6.24 -9.62
N ILE A 124 5.11 -6.01 -8.98
CA ILE A 124 6.27 -6.90 -9.03
C ILE A 124 6.33 -7.61 -7.68
N VAL A 125 6.06 -8.91 -7.67
CA VAL A 125 6.26 -9.77 -6.51
C VAL A 125 7.76 -9.95 -6.31
N ILE A 126 8.25 -9.60 -5.12
CA ILE A 126 9.67 -9.61 -4.75
C ILE A 126 10.00 -10.57 -3.61
N GLN A 127 8.96 -11.09 -2.95
CA GLN A 127 9.08 -11.95 -1.79
C GLN A 127 7.88 -12.89 -1.72
N ALA A 128 8.12 -14.15 -1.37
CA ALA A 128 7.06 -15.13 -1.13
C ALA A 128 7.44 -16.03 0.05
N LEU A 129 6.56 -16.10 1.05
CA LEU A 129 6.78 -16.77 2.31
C LEU A 129 5.62 -17.69 2.66
N VAL A 130 5.90 -18.74 3.41
CA VAL A 130 4.92 -19.51 4.17
C VAL A 130 5.12 -19.18 5.64
N VAL A 131 4.08 -18.71 6.32
CA VAL A 131 4.08 -18.45 7.76
C VAL A 131 2.82 -19.06 8.34
N GLY A 132 2.96 -20.03 9.24
CA GLY A 132 1.81 -20.82 9.68
C GLY A 132 1.12 -21.52 8.52
N SER A 133 -0.18 -21.26 8.33
CA SER A 133 -0.99 -21.75 7.21
C SER A 133 -1.04 -20.79 6.02
N ASP A 134 -0.53 -19.57 6.15
CA ASP A 134 -0.69 -18.54 5.14
C ASP A 134 0.49 -18.53 4.18
N SER A 135 0.19 -18.37 2.89
CA SER A 135 1.18 -18.03 1.86
C SER A 135 1.10 -16.54 1.59
N ILE A 136 2.17 -15.83 1.94
CA ILE A 136 2.24 -14.37 1.92
C ILE A 136 3.21 -13.93 0.82
N LEU A 137 2.81 -12.91 0.07
CA LEU A 137 3.62 -12.24 -0.93
C LEU A 137 3.96 -10.83 -0.44
N GLY A 138 5.22 -10.44 -0.60
CA GLY A 138 5.63 -9.05 -0.57
C GLY A 138 5.85 -8.56 -2.00
N PHE A 139 5.34 -7.39 -2.32
CA PHE A 139 5.40 -6.83 -3.66
C PHE A 139 5.70 -5.33 -3.64
N ARG A 140 6.08 -4.81 -4.79
CA ARG A 140 6.18 -3.37 -5.06
C ARG A 140 5.31 -2.97 -6.25
N TYR A 141 4.86 -1.73 -6.27
CA TYR A 141 4.15 -1.16 -7.42
C TYR A 141 5.13 -0.67 -8.48
N LEU A 142 4.71 -0.68 -9.75
CA LEU A 142 5.48 -0.05 -10.83
C LEU A 142 5.65 1.46 -10.61
N ASN A 143 4.60 2.13 -10.12
CA ASN A 143 4.64 3.57 -9.79
C ASN A 143 5.23 3.88 -8.40
N GLY A 144 5.95 2.93 -7.79
CA GLY A 144 6.60 3.10 -6.49
C GLY A 144 5.69 2.86 -5.28
N GLY A 145 6.31 2.66 -4.11
CA GLY A 145 5.66 2.13 -2.92
C GLY A 145 5.56 0.60 -2.96
N ASN A 146 4.99 0.03 -1.90
CA ASN A 146 4.98 -1.42 -1.70
C ASN A 146 3.77 -1.91 -0.91
N GLY A 147 3.64 -3.22 -0.82
CA GLY A 147 2.57 -3.87 -0.07
C GLY A 147 2.79 -5.36 0.12
N SER A 148 1.85 -5.99 0.79
CA SER A 148 1.79 -7.43 0.97
C SER A 148 0.37 -7.95 0.81
N ALA A 149 0.27 -9.18 0.32
CA ALA A 149 -1.00 -9.86 0.07
C ALA A 149 -0.86 -11.34 0.38
N ARG A 150 -1.98 -12.01 0.62
CA ARG A 150 -2.04 -13.47 0.52
C ARG A 150 -1.96 -13.87 -0.95
N ILE A 151 -1.40 -15.04 -1.22
CA ILE A 151 -1.20 -15.51 -2.60
C ILE A 151 -2.50 -15.61 -3.41
N ASN A 152 -3.65 -15.83 -2.75
CA ASN A 152 -4.96 -15.92 -3.39
C ASN A 152 -5.61 -14.54 -3.68
N GLU A 153 -4.98 -13.45 -3.26
CA GLU A 153 -5.41 -12.06 -3.55
C GLU A 153 -4.68 -11.48 -4.76
N VAL A 154 -3.83 -12.27 -5.43
CA VAL A 154 -3.10 -11.85 -6.64
C VAL A 154 -3.29 -12.84 -7.77
N SER A 155 -3.17 -12.34 -9.00
CA SER A 155 -3.15 -13.16 -10.21
C SER A 155 -1.82 -13.01 -10.93
N PHE A 156 -1.01 -14.07 -11.00
CA PHE A 156 0.26 -14.03 -11.71
C PHE A 156 0.04 -13.90 -13.22
N ILE A 157 0.85 -13.07 -13.87
CA ILE A 157 0.74 -12.79 -15.32
C ILE A 157 2.10 -12.93 -16.00
N LYS A 158 2.07 -13.15 -17.32
CA LYS A 158 3.23 -13.07 -18.19
C LYS A 158 3.36 -11.67 -18.77
N GLU A 159 4.58 -11.32 -19.17
CA GLU A 159 4.90 -10.01 -19.73
C GLU A 159 4.10 -9.67 -21.00
N ASN A 160 3.76 -10.67 -21.82
CA ASN A 160 2.95 -10.48 -23.02
C ASN A 160 1.44 -10.28 -22.76
N GLU A 161 1.00 -10.41 -21.51
CA GLU A 161 -0.38 -10.14 -21.08
C GLU A 161 -0.56 -8.68 -20.60
N ILE A 162 0.52 -7.90 -20.54
CA ILE A 162 0.48 -6.52 -20.07
C ILE A 162 0.16 -5.56 -21.22
N GLU A 163 -0.91 -4.78 -21.05
CA GLU A 163 -1.32 -3.72 -21.97
C GLU A 163 -0.59 -2.38 -21.68
N LEU A 164 0.74 -2.44 -21.56
CA LEU A 164 1.61 -1.26 -21.46
C LEU A 164 2.71 -1.32 -22.53
N PRO A 165 2.94 -0.22 -23.28
CA PRO A 165 4.06 -0.15 -24.21
C PRO A 165 5.40 -0.36 -23.50
N SER A 166 6.36 -1.01 -24.15
CA SER A 166 7.72 -1.16 -23.59
C SER A 166 8.47 0.17 -23.46
N SER A 167 8.03 1.21 -24.19
CA SER A 167 8.51 2.59 -24.07
C SER A 167 7.96 3.33 -22.85
N ALA A 168 6.95 2.76 -22.17
CA ALA A 168 6.23 3.41 -21.10
C ALA A 168 7.15 3.65 -19.88
N GLN A 169 7.26 4.91 -19.45
CA GLN A 169 8.26 5.32 -18.45
C GLN A 169 7.70 6.30 -17.41
N PHE A 170 8.20 6.20 -16.18
CA PHE A 170 7.86 7.12 -15.10
C PHE A 170 8.83 8.30 -15.06
N VAL A 171 8.29 9.50 -14.88
CA VAL A 171 9.08 10.66 -14.45
C VAL A 171 9.16 10.61 -12.93
N VAL A 172 10.38 10.54 -12.40
CA VAL A 172 10.68 10.56 -10.96
C VAL A 172 11.55 11.77 -10.67
N LEU A 173 11.11 12.64 -9.76
CA LEU A 173 11.84 13.84 -9.36
C LEU A 173 11.77 14.02 -7.84
N ASP A 174 12.90 14.43 -7.27
CA ASP A 174 13.00 14.88 -5.88
C ASP A 174 13.40 16.35 -5.88
N LEU A 175 12.72 17.16 -5.08
CA LEU A 175 12.96 18.60 -4.99
C LEU A 175 12.98 19.06 -3.53
N ASN A 176 14.09 19.68 -3.13
CA ASN A 176 14.17 20.34 -1.83
C ASN A 176 13.53 21.72 -1.92
N ILE A 177 12.62 22.04 -1.01
CA ILE A 177 11.88 23.29 -0.95
C ILE A 177 12.11 23.93 0.42
N ASN A 178 12.56 25.18 0.44
CA ASN A 178 12.76 25.97 1.65
C ASN A 178 11.43 26.54 2.16
N ALA A 179 10.52 25.64 2.53
CA ALA A 179 9.22 25.93 3.10
C ALA A 179 8.70 24.70 3.86
N LYS A 180 7.89 24.94 4.89
CA LYS A 180 7.20 23.86 5.63
C LYS A 180 6.23 23.11 4.73
N ALA A 181 6.00 21.82 4.99
CA ALA A 181 5.18 20.97 4.13
C ALA A 181 3.77 21.51 4.00
N LYS A 182 3.21 22.11 5.06
CA LYS A 182 1.89 22.76 4.99
C LYS A 182 1.82 23.81 3.87
N LYS A 183 2.84 24.66 3.71
CA LYS A 183 2.84 25.71 2.69
C LYS A 183 2.97 25.10 1.29
N VAL A 184 3.86 24.13 1.13
CA VAL A 184 4.01 23.38 -0.13
C VAL A 184 2.70 22.67 -0.51
N TRP A 185 2.04 22.06 0.46
CA TRP A 185 0.76 21.37 0.31
C TRP A 185 -0.36 22.31 -0.13
N GLU A 186 -0.42 23.52 0.45
CA GLU A 186 -1.38 24.53 0.03
C GLU A 186 -1.15 24.95 -1.44
N VAL A 187 0.10 25.19 -1.85
CA VAL A 187 0.43 25.49 -3.25
C VAL A 187 0.04 24.33 -4.18
N LEU A 188 0.32 23.10 -3.75
CA LEU A 188 0.05 21.88 -4.51
C LEU A 188 -1.45 21.68 -4.78
N LEU A 189 -2.33 21.98 -3.82
CA LEU A 189 -3.75 21.61 -3.92
C LEU A 189 -4.73 22.77 -4.05
N LYS A 190 -4.44 23.96 -3.52
CA LYS A 190 -5.46 25.02 -3.44
C LYS A 190 -5.76 25.63 -4.82
N PRO A 191 -7.04 25.83 -5.19
CA PRO A 191 -7.42 26.36 -6.49
C PRO A 191 -6.85 27.75 -6.82
N GLU A 192 -6.53 28.57 -5.82
CA GLU A 192 -5.90 29.89 -6.02
C GLU A 192 -4.55 29.82 -6.76
N HIS A 193 -3.86 28.67 -6.69
CA HIS A 193 -2.59 28.46 -7.37
C HIS A 193 -2.72 27.80 -8.75
N THR A 194 -3.90 27.29 -9.13
CA THR A 194 -4.10 26.55 -10.39
C THR A 194 -3.67 27.36 -11.61
N ARG A 195 -4.12 28.62 -11.74
CA ARG A 195 -3.75 29.48 -12.89
C ARG A 195 -2.24 29.76 -12.93
N SER A 196 -1.61 29.82 -11.77
CA SER A 196 -0.17 29.99 -11.69
C SER A 196 0.52 28.71 -12.14
N LEU A 197 0.14 27.54 -11.64
CA LEU A 197 0.82 26.28 -11.98
C LEU A 197 0.50 25.76 -13.39
N ILE A 198 -0.71 26.02 -13.89
CA ILE A 198 -1.20 25.58 -15.20
C ILE A 198 -1.72 26.80 -15.99
N PRO A 199 -0.82 27.55 -16.65
CA PRO A 199 -1.14 28.86 -17.24
C PRO A 199 -2.12 28.82 -18.43
N ASN A 200 -2.42 27.65 -18.98
CA ASN A 200 -3.38 27.45 -20.08
C ASN A 200 -4.66 26.71 -19.64
N SER A 201 -5.00 26.74 -18.35
CA SER A 201 -6.19 26.10 -17.78
C SER A 201 -7.53 26.78 -18.15
N SER A 202 -7.57 27.60 -19.22
CA SER A 202 -8.79 28.25 -19.72
C SER A 202 -9.87 27.27 -20.21
N ASN A 203 -9.59 25.97 -20.21
CA ASN A 203 -10.52 24.97 -20.68
C ASN A 203 -11.26 24.32 -19.51
N GLU A 204 -12.55 24.17 -19.71
CA GLU A 204 -13.52 23.28 -19.05
C GLU A 204 -13.05 21.81 -18.89
N ALA A 205 -11.83 21.49 -19.33
CA ALA A 205 -11.18 20.18 -19.33
C ALA A 205 -10.36 19.87 -18.07
N TRP A 206 -10.09 20.84 -17.18
CA TRP A 206 -9.50 20.51 -15.88
C TRP A 206 -10.50 19.70 -15.05
N PRO A 207 -10.18 18.47 -14.62
CA PRO A 207 -11.09 17.73 -13.77
C PRO A 207 -11.20 18.47 -12.45
N LYS A 208 -12.37 19.08 -12.16
CA LYS A 208 -12.69 19.65 -10.83
C LYS A 208 -12.46 18.64 -9.69
N THR A 209 -12.30 17.36 -10.04
CA THR A 209 -12.08 16.22 -9.16
C THR A 209 -10.61 15.89 -8.90
N SER A 210 -9.65 16.37 -9.71
CA SER A 210 -8.22 16.22 -9.39
C SER A 210 -7.91 16.94 -8.08
N LYS A 211 -7.09 16.32 -7.24
CA LYS A 211 -6.69 16.93 -5.96
C LYS A 211 -5.48 17.84 -6.08
N VAL A 212 -4.71 17.72 -7.15
CA VAL A 212 -3.42 18.38 -7.32
C VAL A 212 -3.46 19.34 -8.50
N ASN A 213 -2.88 20.52 -8.36
CA ASN A 213 -2.68 21.53 -9.40
C ASN A 213 -1.60 21.11 -10.44
N PHE A 214 -1.70 19.90 -10.97
CA PHE A 214 -1.01 19.38 -12.16
C PHE A 214 -1.98 18.75 -13.19
N TYR A 215 -1.74 18.93 -14.49
CA TYR A 215 -2.53 18.29 -15.55
C TYR A 215 -1.68 17.78 -16.69
N TYR A 216 -1.99 16.56 -17.10
CA TYR A 216 -1.50 15.92 -18.29
C TYR A 216 -2.69 15.54 -19.18
N SER A 217 -2.74 16.04 -20.42
CA SER A 217 -3.88 15.81 -21.31
C SER A 217 -4.04 14.38 -21.80
N GLY A 218 -2.99 13.56 -21.71
CA GLY A 218 -3.02 12.15 -22.10
C GLY A 218 -3.34 11.18 -20.96
N SER A 219 -3.67 11.69 -19.76
CA SER A 219 -3.95 10.86 -18.58
C SER A 219 -5.27 10.08 -18.71
N GLY A 220 -6.20 10.54 -19.55
CA GLY A 220 -7.53 9.93 -19.67
C GLY A 220 -8.48 10.40 -18.56
N LYS A 221 -9.36 9.51 -18.12
CA LYS A 221 -10.36 9.81 -17.09
C LYS A 221 -9.78 9.51 -15.71
N LEU A 222 -9.96 10.45 -14.78
CA LEU A 222 -9.67 10.24 -13.36
C LEU A 222 -10.56 9.11 -12.81
N THR A 223 -9.96 8.06 -12.27
CA THR A 223 -10.63 6.89 -11.70
C THR A 223 -10.64 6.93 -10.18
N ASN A 224 -9.57 7.45 -9.57
CA ASN A 224 -9.48 7.63 -8.13
C ASN A 224 -8.59 8.83 -7.77
N ALA A 225 -8.82 9.42 -6.60
CA ALA A 225 -8.01 10.50 -6.09
C ALA A 225 -7.94 10.52 -4.56
N TYR A 226 -6.74 10.68 -4.03
CA TYR A 226 -6.42 10.80 -2.62
C TYR A 226 -5.54 12.02 -2.39
N ALA A 227 -5.80 12.77 -1.31
CA ALA A 227 -4.91 13.83 -0.85
C ALA A 227 -5.16 14.11 0.64
N ASN A 228 -4.30 13.59 1.50
CA ASN A 228 -4.37 13.83 2.95
C ASN A 228 -3.03 13.45 3.62
N LEU A 229 -2.96 13.57 4.94
CA LEU A 229 -1.93 12.92 5.73
C LEU A 229 -2.06 11.40 5.62
N LEU A 230 -1.01 10.73 5.15
CA LEU A 230 -0.87 9.29 5.11
C LEU A 230 0.38 8.92 5.91
N PHE A 231 0.22 8.08 6.94
CA PHE A 231 1.29 7.66 7.85
C PHE A 231 2.15 8.80 8.42
N GLY A 232 1.54 9.98 8.62
CA GLY A 232 2.19 11.17 9.17
C GLY A 232 2.75 12.14 8.14
N ASN A 233 2.78 11.79 6.86
CA ASN A 233 3.29 12.64 5.78
C ASN A 233 2.17 13.14 4.88
N HIS A 234 2.32 14.31 4.27
CA HIS A 234 1.36 14.76 3.26
C HIS A 234 1.55 13.96 1.97
N TYR A 235 0.50 13.27 1.54
CA TYR A 235 0.53 12.39 0.38
C TYR A 235 -0.69 12.64 -0.52
N ALA A 236 -0.45 12.84 -1.81
CA ALA A 236 -1.47 12.91 -2.83
C ALA A 236 -1.22 11.87 -3.93
N GLN A 237 -2.30 11.23 -4.38
CA GLN A 237 -2.30 10.35 -5.53
C GLN A 237 -3.54 10.60 -6.39
N ASN A 238 -3.35 10.74 -7.70
CA ASN A 238 -4.42 10.68 -8.68
C ASN A 238 -4.17 9.49 -9.61
N ASP A 239 -5.22 8.69 -9.85
CA ASP A 239 -5.20 7.53 -10.74
C ASP A 239 -6.09 7.78 -11.95
N TYR A 240 -5.64 7.33 -13.12
CA TYR A 240 -6.37 7.50 -14.37
C TYR A 240 -6.37 6.21 -15.19
N ASP A 241 -7.29 6.12 -16.16
CA ASP A 241 -7.51 4.90 -16.95
C ASP A 241 -6.56 4.73 -18.14
N SER A 242 -6.00 5.81 -18.70
CA SER A 242 -5.06 5.74 -19.82
C SER A 242 -3.72 5.20 -19.34
N LEU A 243 -3.22 4.13 -19.96
CA LEU A 243 -1.90 3.55 -19.72
C LEU A 243 -1.60 3.26 -18.24
N HIS A 244 -2.60 2.96 -17.41
CA HIS A 244 -2.41 2.84 -15.97
C HIS A 244 -1.68 4.07 -15.37
N TYR A 245 -1.97 5.27 -15.89
CA TYR A 245 -1.31 6.49 -15.46
C TYR A 245 -1.66 6.82 -14.01
N SER A 246 -0.67 7.34 -13.29
CA SER A 246 -0.79 7.79 -11.91
C SER A 246 0.14 8.97 -11.65
N GLU A 247 -0.28 9.83 -10.73
CA GLU A 247 0.50 10.94 -10.22
C GLU A 247 0.62 10.74 -8.71
N LYS A 248 1.83 10.75 -8.16
CA LYS A 248 2.10 10.62 -6.73
C LYS A 248 2.98 11.77 -6.27
N PHE A 249 2.58 12.37 -5.16
CA PHE A 249 3.28 13.48 -4.52
C PHE A 249 3.41 13.20 -3.03
N LEU A 250 4.64 13.20 -2.53
CA LEU A 250 4.94 12.98 -1.12
C LEU A 250 5.79 14.14 -0.58
N LEU A 251 5.37 14.70 0.54
CA LEU A 251 6.14 15.73 1.26
C LEU A 251 6.76 15.14 2.53
N LEU A 252 8.08 15.25 2.63
CA LEU A 252 8.86 14.87 3.81
C LEU A 252 9.44 16.14 4.42
N GLU A 253 8.88 16.61 5.53
CA GLU A 253 9.35 17.80 6.24
C GLU A 253 10.36 17.43 7.32
N ASP A 254 11.54 18.03 7.25
CA ASP A 254 12.47 18.10 8.37
C ASP A 254 11.90 19.09 9.40
N GLN A 255 11.50 18.55 10.56
CA GLN A 255 10.85 19.32 11.64
C GLN A 255 11.80 20.32 12.31
N GLU A 256 13.12 20.09 12.25
CA GLU A 256 14.10 20.99 12.87
C GLU A 256 14.35 22.20 11.98
N SER A 257 14.57 21.96 10.69
CA SER A 257 14.95 22.99 9.74
C SER A 257 13.75 23.67 9.05
N GLY A 258 12.59 23.01 9.02
CA GLY A 258 11.38 23.45 8.32
C GLY A 258 11.47 23.31 6.80
N TYR A 259 12.47 22.60 6.28
CA TYR A 259 12.63 22.28 4.86
C TYR A 259 11.77 21.07 4.50
N THR A 260 11.26 21.06 3.27
CA THR A 260 10.46 19.95 2.75
C THR A 260 11.11 19.36 1.51
N GLU A 261 11.31 18.06 1.50
CA GLU A 261 11.57 17.30 0.27
C GLU A 261 10.21 16.93 -0.36
N LEU A 262 9.98 17.37 -1.60
CA LEU A 262 8.87 16.93 -2.43
C LEU A 262 9.36 15.82 -3.37
N LYS A 263 8.76 14.64 -3.26
CA LYS A 263 8.94 13.52 -4.19
C LYS A 263 7.77 13.44 -5.16
N ILE A 264 8.09 13.31 -6.43
CA ILE A 264 7.13 13.28 -7.53
C ILE A 264 7.36 11.99 -8.31
N VAL A 265 6.29 11.22 -8.51
CA VAL A 265 6.26 10.11 -9.48
C VAL A 265 5.03 10.30 -10.36
N CYS A 266 5.25 10.55 -11.65
CA CYS A 266 4.18 10.65 -12.63
C CYS A 266 4.41 9.67 -13.77
N GLY A 267 3.38 8.93 -14.16
CA GLY A 267 3.49 7.98 -15.26
C GLY A 267 2.65 6.71 -15.10
N PRO A 268 2.83 5.76 -16.02
CA PRO A 268 3.82 5.83 -17.08
C PRO A 268 3.39 6.73 -18.25
N PHE A 269 4.34 7.41 -18.87
CA PHE A 269 4.17 8.16 -20.12
C PHE A 269 4.59 7.29 -21.31
N GLY A 270 3.87 7.42 -22.43
CA GLY A 270 4.21 6.73 -23.67
C GLY A 270 5.25 7.51 -24.48
N ASP A 271 4.96 7.71 -25.77
CA ASP A 271 5.90 8.30 -26.73
C ASP A 271 6.27 9.77 -26.45
N ASP A 272 5.51 10.47 -25.59
CA ASP A 272 5.75 11.85 -25.21
C ASP A 272 6.54 12.01 -23.89
N TYR A 273 7.11 10.93 -23.36
CA TYR A 273 7.85 10.90 -22.09
C TYR A 273 8.85 12.07 -21.91
N GLU A 274 9.76 12.30 -22.88
CA GLU A 274 10.78 13.36 -22.74
C GLU A 274 10.15 14.76 -22.64
N LYS A 275 9.09 15.01 -23.42
CA LYS A 275 8.33 16.26 -23.34
C LYS A 275 7.64 16.42 -21.97
N GLN A 276 7.03 15.35 -21.46
CA GLN A 276 6.35 15.40 -20.17
C GLN A 276 7.33 15.56 -19.00
N LYS A 277 8.52 14.98 -19.11
CA LYS A 277 9.62 15.19 -18.17
C LYS A 277 10.01 16.67 -18.08
N GLU A 278 10.21 17.34 -19.22
CA GLU A 278 10.50 18.78 -19.26
C GLU A 278 9.36 19.62 -18.64
N ILE A 279 8.10 19.27 -18.94
CA ILE A 279 6.92 19.96 -18.38
C ILE A 279 6.87 19.79 -16.86
N ILE A 280 7.07 18.58 -16.34
CA ILE A 280 7.03 18.33 -14.89
C ILE A 280 8.17 19.07 -14.20
N ILE A 281 9.39 19.07 -14.75
CA ILE A 281 10.51 19.84 -14.19
C ILE A 281 10.17 21.33 -14.13
N ALA A 282 9.65 21.90 -15.22
CA ALA A 282 9.29 23.31 -15.25
C ALA A 282 8.14 23.64 -14.28
N TRP A 283 7.16 22.75 -14.16
CA TRP A 283 6.05 22.85 -13.22
C TRP A 283 6.53 22.76 -11.75
N SER A 284 7.41 21.80 -11.42
CA SER A 284 7.91 21.60 -10.05
C SER A 284 8.75 22.79 -9.60
N GLU A 285 9.57 23.35 -10.49
CA GLU A 285 10.31 24.58 -10.24
C GLU A 285 9.39 25.78 -9.97
N LYS A 286 8.25 25.86 -10.66
CA LYS A 286 7.25 26.90 -10.41
C LYS A 286 6.56 26.71 -9.06
N LEU A 287 6.21 25.47 -8.71
CA LEU A 287 5.65 25.11 -7.41
C LEU A 287 6.60 25.47 -6.28
N LYS A 288 7.88 25.13 -6.39
CA LYS A 288 8.94 25.54 -5.45
C LYS A 288 8.99 27.04 -5.26
N ARG A 289 9.11 27.82 -6.34
CA ARG A 289 9.12 29.29 -6.26
C ARG A 289 7.86 29.87 -5.61
N LEU A 290 6.69 29.29 -5.82
CA LEU A 290 5.45 29.73 -5.17
C LEU A 290 5.43 29.39 -3.68
N SER A 291 6.03 28.26 -3.31
CA SER A 291 6.06 27.76 -1.93
C SER A 291 7.08 28.51 -1.07
N GLU A 292 8.16 29.00 -1.67
CA GLU A 292 9.25 29.73 -1.01
C GLU A 292 9.01 31.25 -0.93
N LYS A 293 7.95 31.78 -1.56
CA LYS A 293 7.55 33.19 -1.42
C LYS A 293 7.02 33.45 -0.02
N GLU A 294 7.57 34.43 0.69
CA GLU A 294 7.16 34.84 2.05
C GLU A 294 5.64 34.91 2.24
#